data_AF-G0TXW5-F1
#
_entry.id   AF-G0TXW5-F1
#
_cell.length_a   1.000
_cell.length_b   1.000
_cell.length_c   1.000
_cell.angle_alpha   90.00
_cell.angle_beta   90.00
_cell.angle_gamma   90.00
#
_symmetry.space_group_name_H-M   'P 1'
#
loop_
_entity.id
_entity.type
_entity.pdbx_description
1 polymer ?
#
loop_
_entity_poly.entity_id
_entity_poly.type
_entity_poly.pdbx_seq_one_letter_code
_entity_poly.pdbx_strand_id
1 'polypeptide(L)'
;MGQKQSAVQTVHQLVYNKEHSELASFLSKCDVGLVPGSLDDSTFVELIRQSWDAETIFRLAKLGNDRQIALLVASAVVHDHPLPLEPLFAMMRDRDRAVEAHHLKHLFLTACERGNVSAVRAFIANKCFDPSDSRPVRAVVCAQLIKAVADTELLQMLLETHPVKVDDLNYLLGTCLPNAEHGEVKTAIEQILLKNHTNE
;
A
#
# COMPACT_ATOMS: atom_id res chain seq x y z
N MET A 1 -42.01 14.03 -15.33
CA MET A 1 -41.01 13.40 -16.20
C MET A 1 -39.74 13.23 -15.38
N GLY A 2 -39.51 12.05 -14.79
CA GLY A 2 -38.33 11.80 -13.96
C GLY A 2 -37.14 11.45 -14.85
N GLN A 3 -36.06 12.23 -14.78
CA GLN A 3 -34.79 11.83 -15.38
C GLN A 3 -34.34 10.53 -14.71
N LYS A 4 -34.14 9.49 -15.51
CA LYS A 4 -33.59 8.22 -15.04
C LYS A 4 -32.17 8.51 -14.53
N GLN A 5 -31.94 8.31 -13.23
CA GLN A 5 -30.63 8.52 -12.61
C GLN A 5 -29.58 7.69 -13.36
N SER A 6 -28.44 8.31 -13.65
CA SER A 6 -27.37 7.62 -14.40
C SER A 6 -26.77 6.51 -13.54
N ALA A 7 -26.28 5.43 -14.18
CA ALA A 7 -25.67 4.31 -13.46
C ALA A 7 -24.50 4.77 -12.56
N VAL A 8 -23.73 5.77 -13.00
CA VAL A 8 -22.65 6.39 -12.22
C VAL A 8 -23.18 7.05 -10.94
N GLN A 9 -24.24 7.85 -11.04
CA GLN A 9 -24.86 8.50 -9.88
C GLN A 9 -25.44 7.47 -8.91
N THR A 10 -26.01 6.37 -9.42
CA THR A 10 -26.48 5.28 -8.57
C THR A 10 -25.32 4.63 -7.82
N VAL A 11 -24.22 4.28 -8.48
CA VAL A 11 -23.03 3.73 -7.79
C VAL A 11 -22.51 4.68 -6.71
N HIS A 12 -22.34 5.97 -7.04
CA HIS A 12 -21.87 6.96 -6.08
C HIS A 12 -22.78 7.04 -4.84
N GLN A 13 -24.10 7.06 -5.04
CA GLN A 13 -25.07 7.09 -3.94
C GLN A 13 -25.02 5.83 -3.09
N LEU A 14 -24.99 4.65 -3.71
CA LEU A 14 -24.94 3.36 -3.00
C LEU A 14 -23.64 3.24 -2.18
N VAL A 15 -22.51 3.69 -2.73
CA VAL A 15 -21.23 3.74 -2.02
C VAL A 15 -21.31 4.70 -0.85
N TYR A 16 -21.80 5.92 -1.05
CA TYR A 16 -21.88 6.93 0.02
C TYR A 16 -22.81 6.52 1.16
N ASN A 17 -23.94 5.87 0.83
CA ASN A 17 -24.95 5.42 1.79
C ASN A 17 -24.62 4.09 2.48
N LYS A 18 -23.51 3.42 2.13
CA LYS A 18 -23.12 2.10 2.67
C LYS A 18 -24.12 0.99 2.37
N GLU A 19 -24.77 1.06 1.20
CA GLU A 19 -25.80 0.10 0.81
C GLU A 19 -25.16 -1.13 0.14
N HIS A 20 -24.41 -1.92 0.92
CA HIS A 20 -23.56 -3.03 0.42
C HIS A 20 -24.32 -4.06 -0.44
N SER A 21 -25.48 -4.53 0.06
CA SER A 21 -26.30 -5.52 -0.64
C SER A 21 -26.92 -4.98 -1.92
N GLU A 22 -27.32 -3.71 -1.91
CA GLU A 22 -27.90 -3.03 -3.06
C GLU A 22 -26.84 -2.74 -4.12
N LEU A 23 -25.63 -2.36 -3.72
CA LEU A 23 -24.50 -2.20 -4.62
C LEU A 23 -24.11 -3.53 -5.27
N ALA A 24 -24.01 -4.62 -4.51
CA ALA A 24 -23.71 -5.93 -5.07
C ALA A 24 -24.79 -6.39 -6.08
N SER A 25 -26.07 -6.20 -5.72
CA SER A 25 -27.23 -6.47 -6.58
C SER A 25 -27.19 -5.60 -7.85
N PHE A 26 -26.89 -4.32 -7.71
CA PHE A 26 -26.76 -3.38 -8.82
C PHE A 26 -25.65 -3.79 -9.78
N LEU A 27 -24.43 -4.04 -9.26
CA LEU A 27 -23.28 -4.47 -10.04
C LEU A 27 -23.51 -5.82 -10.74
N SER A 28 -24.28 -6.74 -10.12
CA SER A 28 -24.61 -8.03 -10.74
C SER A 28 -25.61 -7.92 -11.91
N LYS A 29 -26.39 -6.85 -11.95
CA LYS A 29 -27.46 -6.62 -12.95
C LYS A 29 -27.01 -5.66 -14.06
N CYS A 30 -26.01 -4.84 -13.79
CA CYS A 30 -25.51 -3.82 -14.71
C CYS A 30 -24.43 -4.38 -15.64
N ASP A 31 -24.84 -5.07 -16.70
CA ASP A 31 -24.01 -5.30 -17.90
C ASP A 31 -24.02 -4.10 -18.88
N VAL A 32 -24.81 -3.06 -18.58
CA VAL A 32 -25.16 -2.02 -19.56
C VAL A 32 -24.86 -0.63 -18.99
N GLY A 33 -23.68 -0.10 -19.30
CA GLY A 33 -23.45 1.36 -19.32
C GLY A 33 -22.37 1.94 -18.41
N LEU A 34 -21.67 1.15 -17.61
CA LEU A 34 -20.47 1.62 -16.91
C LEU A 34 -19.25 1.42 -17.81
N VAL A 35 -18.62 2.52 -18.20
CA VAL A 35 -17.43 2.52 -19.06
C VAL A 35 -16.21 2.68 -18.14
N PRO A 36 -15.07 2.01 -18.43
CA PRO A 36 -13.86 2.23 -17.66
C PRO A 36 -13.52 3.73 -17.54
N GLY A 37 -13.31 4.21 -16.32
CA GLY A 37 -13.07 5.62 -16.03
C GLY A 37 -14.32 6.50 -15.90
N SER A 38 -15.53 5.94 -15.94
CA SER A 38 -16.78 6.72 -15.83
C SER A 38 -17.15 7.10 -14.39
N LEU A 39 -16.64 6.36 -13.41
CA LEU A 39 -16.83 6.68 -11.99
C LEU A 39 -15.97 7.90 -11.62
N ASP A 40 -16.37 8.64 -10.60
CA ASP A 40 -15.56 9.74 -10.10
C ASP A 40 -14.45 9.25 -9.16
N ASP A 41 -13.41 10.07 -9.02
CA ASP A 41 -12.27 9.79 -8.13
C ASP A 41 -12.73 9.66 -6.66
N SER A 42 -13.73 10.44 -6.26
CA SER A 42 -14.29 10.41 -4.90
C SER A 42 -14.89 9.06 -4.53
N THR A 43 -15.50 8.35 -5.47
CA THR A 43 -16.05 7.00 -5.25
C THR A 43 -14.94 6.07 -4.76
N PHE A 44 -13.77 6.11 -5.40
CA PHE A 44 -12.63 5.26 -5.04
C PHE A 44 -12.04 5.60 -3.68
N VAL A 45 -11.93 6.89 -3.35
CA VAL A 45 -11.48 7.33 -2.01
C VAL A 45 -12.47 6.87 -0.94
N GLU A 46 -13.78 7.00 -1.22
CA GLU A 46 -14.82 6.67 -0.25
C GLU A 46 -14.91 5.17 0.03
N LEU A 47 -14.64 4.32 -0.97
CA LEU A 47 -14.50 2.88 -0.77
C LEU A 47 -13.49 2.54 0.33
N ILE A 48 -12.34 3.23 0.34
CA ILE A 48 -11.31 3.04 1.35
C ILE A 48 -11.72 3.67 2.68
N ARG A 49 -12.20 4.92 2.68
CA ARG A 49 -12.55 5.64 3.92
C ARG A 49 -13.68 4.99 4.70
N GLN A 50 -14.59 4.32 4.01
CA GLN A 50 -15.70 3.60 4.64
C GLN A 50 -15.41 2.12 4.90
N SER A 51 -14.17 1.67 4.66
CA SER A 51 -13.72 0.30 4.90
C SER A 51 -14.56 -0.75 4.19
N TRP A 52 -14.84 -0.54 2.90
CA TRP A 52 -15.52 -1.55 2.08
C TRP A 52 -14.69 -2.83 1.97
N ASP A 53 -15.36 -3.96 1.76
CA ASP A 53 -14.68 -5.24 1.60
C ASP A 53 -13.85 -5.29 0.31
N ALA A 54 -12.77 -6.08 0.34
CA ALA A 54 -11.84 -6.17 -0.78
C ALA A 54 -12.51 -6.65 -2.08
N GLU A 55 -13.51 -7.54 -1.99
CA GLU A 55 -14.21 -8.05 -3.17
C GLU A 55 -14.97 -6.93 -3.88
N THR A 56 -15.73 -6.12 -3.12
CA THR A 56 -16.45 -4.96 -3.65
C THR A 56 -15.49 -3.94 -4.24
N ILE A 57 -14.39 -3.64 -3.53
CA ILE A 57 -13.37 -2.71 -4.03
C ILE A 57 -12.79 -3.19 -5.37
N PHE A 58 -12.42 -4.47 -5.48
CA PHE A 58 -11.88 -5.02 -6.72
C PHE A 58 -12.89 -5.09 -7.85
N ARG A 59 -14.17 -5.32 -7.56
CA ARG A 59 -15.23 -5.25 -8.58
C ARG A 59 -15.33 -3.85 -9.18
N LEU A 60 -15.30 -2.81 -8.36
CA LEU A 60 -15.33 -1.42 -8.82
C LEU A 60 -14.01 -0.98 -9.45
N ALA A 61 -12.87 -1.47 -8.96
CA ALA A 61 -11.55 -1.23 -9.54
C ALA A 61 -11.48 -1.69 -11.01
N LYS A 62 -12.17 -2.76 -11.40
CA LYS A 62 -12.25 -3.17 -12.82
C LYS A 62 -12.89 -2.13 -13.74
N LEU A 63 -13.66 -1.18 -13.18
CA LEU A 63 -14.24 -0.05 -13.89
C LEU A 63 -13.37 1.21 -13.82
N GLY A 64 -12.24 1.16 -13.12
CA GLY A 64 -11.31 2.28 -12.99
C GLY A 64 -10.39 2.44 -14.21
N ASN A 65 -9.90 3.65 -14.43
CA ASN A 65 -8.70 3.89 -15.23
C ASN A 65 -7.45 3.92 -14.33
N ASP A 66 -6.25 3.91 -14.91
CA ASP A 66 -4.98 3.83 -14.17
C ASP A 66 -4.84 4.90 -13.07
N ARG A 67 -5.35 6.11 -13.31
CA ARG A 67 -5.38 7.20 -12.32
C ARG A 67 -6.23 6.83 -11.10
N GLN A 68 -7.39 6.23 -11.33
CA GLN A 68 -8.30 5.81 -10.27
C GLN A 68 -7.79 4.60 -9.50
N ILE A 69 -7.11 3.69 -10.18
CA ILE A 69 -6.42 2.57 -9.52
C ILE A 69 -5.25 3.08 -8.68
N ALA A 70 -4.48 4.04 -9.19
CA ALA A 70 -3.42 4.70 -8.43
C ALA A 70 -3.98 5.43 -7.19
N LEU A 71 -5.13 6.09 -7.33
CA LEU A 71 -5.83 6.71 -6.21
C LEU A 71 -6.28 5.69 -5.17
N LEU A 72 -6.81 4.53 -5.56
CA LEU A 72 -7.13 3.44 -4.63
C LEU A 72 -5.90 2.97 -3.86
N VAL A 73 -4.78 2.72 -4.54
CA VAL A 73 -3.51 2.33 -3.90
C VAL A 73 -3.08 3.41 -2.91
N ALA A 74 -3.11 4.69 -3.33
CA ALA A 74 -2.71 5.80 -2.48
C ALA A 74 -3.60 5.94 -1.24
N SER A 75 -4.92 5.92 -1.43
CA SER A 75 -5.88 5.98 -0.33
C SER A 75 -5.72 4.80 0.62
N ALA A 76 -5.53 3.59 0.12
CA ALA A 76 -5.33 2.41 0.97
C ALA A 76 -4.09 2.55 1.85
N VAL A 77 -2.96 3.02 1.30
CA VAL A 77 -1.74 3.26 2.09
C VAL A 77 -1.94 4.41 3.09
N VAL A 78 -2.52 5.54 2.67
CA VAL A 78 -2.73 6.72 3.53
C VAL A 78 -3.71 6.43 4.67
N HIS A 79 -4.69 5.55 4.48
CA HIS A 79 -5.68 5.18 5.50
C HIS A 79 -5.37 3.88 6.24
N ASP A 80 -4.22 3.24 5.97
CA ASP A 80 -3.80 1.95 6.56
C ASP A 80 -4.85 0.85 6.36
N HIS A 81 -5.50 0.88 5.19
CA HIS A 81 -6.56 -0.05 4.87
C HIS A 81 -5.95 -1.42 4.58
N PRO A 82 -6.53 -2.53 5.07
CA PRO A 82 -6.03 -3.90 4.86
C PRO A 82 -6.26 -4.43 3.43
N LEU A 83 -6.45 -3.56 2.44
CA LEU A 83 -6.70 -3.96 1.06
C LEU A 83 -5.42 -4.56 0.45
N PRO A 84 -5.45 -5.76 -0.13
CA PRO A 84 -4.31 -6.29 -0.87
C PRO A 84 -4.01 -5.39 -2.08
N LEU A 85 -2.81 -4.82 -2.15
CA LEU A 85 -2.45 -3.84 -3.18
C LEU A 85 -1.95 -4.48 -4.47
N GLU A 86 -1.40 -5.69 -4.41
CA GLU A 86 -0.86 -6.39 -5.59
C GLU A 86 -1.89 -6.53 -6.73
N PRO A 87 -3.16 -6.93 -6.49
CA PRO A 87 -4.17 -6.96 -7.55
C PRO A 87 -4.44 -5.59 -8.18
N LEU A 88 -4.34 -4.50 -7.42
CA LEU A 88 -4.55 -3.15 -7.97
C LEU A 88 -3.41 -2.77 -8.92
N PHE A 89 -2.15 -3.02 -8.57
CA PHE A 89 -1.05 -2.79 -9.50
C PHE A 89 -1.20 -3.59 -10.80
N ALA A 90 -1.71 -4.82 -10.73
CA ALA A 90 -1.97 -5.65 -11.90
C ALA A 90 -3.15 -5.15 -12.78
N MET A 91 -4.04 -4.31 -12.23
CA MET A 91 -5.16 -3.72 -12.98
C MET A 91 -4.76 -2.45 -13.76
N MET A 92 -3.59 -1.87 -13.49
CA MET A 92 -3.09 -0.71 -14.23
C MET A 92 -2.63 -1.14 -15.63
N ARG A 93 -3.07 -0.43 -16.67
CA ARG A 93 -2.70 -0.69 -18.07
C ARG A 93 -1.26 -0.28 -18.34
N ASP A 94 -0.87 0.90 -17.87
CA ASP A 94 0.50 1.42 -17.93
C ASP A 94 0.97 1.74 -16.50
N ARG A 95 1.32 0.68 -15.77
CA ARG A 95 1.71 0.76 -14.36
C ARG A 95 2.88 1.71 -14.13
N ASP A 96 3.93 1.63 -14.95
CA ASP A 96 5.14 2.41 -14.72
C ASP A 96 4.84 3.91 -14.90
N ARG A 97 4.07 4.27 -15.94
CA ARG A 97 3.61 5.65 -16.10
C ARG A 97 2.69 6.10 -14.97
N ALA A 98 1.77 5.25 -14.52
CA ALA A 98 0.83 5.58 -13.45
C ALA A 98 1.56 5.79 -12.11
N VAL A 99 2.53 4.94 -11.80
CA VAL A 99 3.39 5.05 -10.61
C VAL A 99 4.12 6.39 -10.57
N GLU A 100 4.69 6.81 -11.70
CA GLU A 100 5.39 8.10 -11.79
C GLU A 100 4.43 9.29 -11.74
N ALA A 101 3.37 9.27 -12.55
CA ALA A 101 2.42 10.38 -12.67
C ALA A 101 1.64 10.65 -11.37
N HIS A 102 1.48 9.63 -10.53
CA HIS A 102 0.77 9.71 -9.25
C HIS A 102 1.70 9.60 -8.04
N HIS A 103 3.02 9.69 -8.26
CA HIS A 103 4.04 9.70 -7.20
C HIS A 103 3.89 8.54 -6.19
N LEU A 104 3.47 7.36 -6.65
CA LEU A 104 3.17 6.24 -5.76
C LEU A 104 4.40 5.78 -4.99
N LYS A 105 5.61 5.92 -5.56
CA LYS A 105 6.88 5.61 -4.89
C LYS A 105 7.05 6.35 -3.55
N HIS A 106 6.54 7.57 -3.43
CA HIS A 106 6.64 8.36 -2.19
C HIS A 106 5.85 7.76 -1.03
N LEU A 107 4.88 6.88 -1.32
CA LEU A 107 4.08 6.20 -0.31
C LEU A 107 4.78 4.97 0.29
N PHE A 108 5.90 4.53 -0.30
CA PHE A 108 6.64 3.37 0.19
C PHE A 108 7.10 3.54 1.63
N LEU A 109 7.67 4.70 1.97
CA LEU A 109 8.09 5.03 3.33
C LEU A 109 6.89 4.97 4.29
N THR A 110 5.74 5.51 3.90
CA THR A 110 4.51 5.46 4.71
C THR A 110 4.05 4.03 4.96
N ALA A 111 4.09 3.15 3.97
CA ALA A 111 3.76 1.73 4.15
C ALA A 111 4.75 1.04 5.12
N CYS A 112 6.03 1.40 5.04
CA CYS A 112 7.08 0.90 5.92
C CYS A 112 6.90 1.35 7.38
N GLU A 113 6.65 2.65 7.61
CA GLU A 113 6.42 3.23 8.94
C GLU A 113 5.22 2.59 9.66
N ARG A 114 4.19 2.20 8.91
CA ARG A 114 3.01 1.50 9.44
C ARG A 114 3.25 0.02 9.70
N GLY A 115 4.36 -0.55 9.22
CA GLY A 115 4.64 -1.97 9.32
C GLY A 115 3.68 -2.85 8.52
N ASN A 116 3.05 -2.31 7.47
CA ASN A 116 2.12 -3.06 6.64
C ASN A 116 2.89 -3.93 5.64
N VAL A 117 3.26 -5.14 6.07
CA VAL A 117 4.09 -6.10 5.32
C VAL A 117 3.51 -6.40 3.94
N SER A 118 2.19 -6.56 3.84
CA SER A 118 1.50 -6.84 2.58
C SER A 118 1.64 -5.68 1.59
N ALA A 119 1.45 -4.44 2.06
CA ALA A 119 1.65 -3.26 1.23
C ALA A 119 3.13 -3.11 0.81
N VAL A 120 4.08 -3.27 1.73
CA VAL A 120 5.52 -3.19 1.43
C VAL A 120 5.91 -4.23 0.37
N ARG A 121 5.44 -5.48 0.51
CA ARG A 121 5.67 -6.54 -0.48
C ARG A 121 5.12 -6.18 -1.86
N ALA A 122 3.89 -5.67 -1.92
CA ALA A 122 3.27 -5.26 -3.17
C ALA A 122 4.06 -4.13 -3.85
N PHE A 123 4.55 -3.15 -3.08
CA PHE A 123 5.39 -2.08 -3.61
C PHE A 123 6.72 -2.60 -4.16
N ILE A 124 7.39 -3.48 -3.41
CA ILE A 124 8.66 -4.10 -3.83
C ILE A 124 8.48 -4.89 -5.12
N ALA A 125 7.48 -5.79 -5.17
CA ALA A 125 7.21 -6.64 -6.33
C ALA A 125 6.93 -5.81 -7.61
N ASN A 126 6.38 -4.61 -7.44
CA ASN A 126 6.08 -3.69 -8.52
C ASN A 126 7.15 -2.61 -8.76
N LYS A 127 8.33 -2.71 -8.13
CA LYS A 127 9.42 -1.71 -8.21
C LYS A 127 8.95 -0.28 -7.91
N CYS A 128 7.94 -0.16 -7.07
CA CYS A 128 7.28 1.09 -6.71
C CYS A 128 7.98 1.74 -5.50
N PHE A 129 9.28 1.93 -5.57
CA PHE A 129 10.08 2.57 -4.53
C PHE A 129 11.31 3.24 -5.15
N ASP A 130 12.04 4.03 -4.35
CA ASP A 130 13.35 4.58 -4.73
C ASP A 130 14.46 3.79 -4.01
N PRO A 131 15.25 2.95 -4.70
CA PRO A 131 16.29 2.15 -4.07
C PRO A 131 17.42 2.98 -3.45
N SER A 132 17.53 4.27 -3.79
CA SER A 132 18.54 5.17 -3.22
C SER A 132 18.11 5.80 -1.89
N ASP A 133 16.82 5.69 -1.53
CA ASP A 133 16.25 6.21 -0.30
C ASP A 133 16.49 5.25 0.87
N SER A 134 17.38 5.60 1.80
CA SER A 134 17.68 4.77 2.97
C SER A 134 16.71 4.97 4.15
N ARG A 135 15.78 5.94 4.07
CA ARG A 135 14.81 6.21 5.15
C ARG A 135 13.92 5.02 5.51
N PRO A 136 13.42 4.19 4.57
CA PRO A 136 12.58 3.03 4.91
C PRO A 136 13.26 2.02 5.83
N VAL A 137 14.54 1.71 5.59
CA VAL A 137 15.31 0.80 6.46
C VAL A 137 15.40 1.38 7.87
N ARG A 138 15.76 2.66 7.98
CA ARG A 138 15.85 3.34 9.29
C ARG A 138 14.52 3.35 10.03
N ALA A 139 13.45 3.71 9.34
CA ALA A 139 12.10 3.77 9.89
C ALA A 139 11.67 2.41 10.45
N VAL A 140 11.84 1.34 9.66
CA VAL A 140 11.45 0.00 10.11
C VAL A 140 12.33 -0.50 11.24
N VAL A 141 13.66 -0.39 11.16
CA VAL A 141 14.54 -0.83 12.25
C VAL A 141 14.15 -0.15 13.56
N CYS A 142 14.02 1.19 13.56
CA CYS A 142 13.59 1.93 14.75
C CYS A 142 12.22 1.46 15.28
N ALA A 143 11.25 1.22 14.39
CA ALA A 143 9.93 0.74 14.77
C ALA A 143 9.93 -0.70 15.30
N GLN A 144 10.86 -1.57 14.87
CA GLN A 144 10.97 -2.94 15.37
C GLN A 144 11.65 -2.99 16.75
N LEU A 145 12.58 -2.07 17.05
CA LEU A 145 13.35 -2.06 18.30
C LEU A 145 12.50 -1.86 19.57
N ILE A 146 11.30 -1.29 19.43
CA ILE A 146 10.33 -1.08 20.52
C ILE A 146 9.29 -2.21 20.63
N LYS A 147 9.36 -3.24 19.77
CA LYS A 147 8.41 -4.36 19.79
C LYS A 147 8.96 -5.52 20.60
N ALA A 148 8.06 -6.30 21.20
CA ALA A 148 8.41 -7.54 21.89
C ALA A 148 8.92 -8.64 20.94
N VAL A 149 8.47 -8.63 19.68
CA VAL A 149 8.88 -9.56 18.63
C VAL A 149 9.17 -8.76 17.36
N ALA A 150 10.35 -8.95 16.78
CA ALA A 150 10.76 -8.29 15.56
C ALA A 150 10.11 -8.96 14.34
N ASP A 151 9.60 -8.14 13.42
CA ASP A 151 9.19 -8.57 12.10
C ASP A 151 10.43 -8.75 11.20
N THR A 152 11.03 -9.93 11.30
CA THR A 152 12.25 -10.27 10.57
C THR A 152 12.03 -10.39 9.06
N GLU A 153 10.81 -10.76 8.63
CA GLU A 153 10.45 -10.86 7.21
C GLU A 153 10.45 -9.46 6.58
N LEU A 154 9.81 -8.48 7.22
CA LEU A 154 9.81 -7.11 6.75
C LEU A 154 11.22 -6.53 6.65
N LEU A 155 12.06 -6.77 7.66
CA LEU A 155 13.45 -6.30 7.66
C LEU A 155 14.27 -6.91 6.51
N GLN A 156 14.15 -8.23 6.29
CA GLN A 156 14.86 -8.91 5.21
C GLN A 156 14.46 -8.35 3.83
N MET A 157 13.16 -8.24 3.57
CA MET A 157 12.67 -7.68 2.30
C MET A 157 13.18 -6.25 2.05
N LEU A 158 13.30 -5.43 3.10
CA LEU A 158 13.82 -4.07 2.96
C LEU A 158 15.32 -4.03 2.68
N LEU A 159 16.10 -4.86 3.36
CA LEU A 159 17.55 -4.90 3.18
C LEU A 159 17.95 -5.48 1.82
N GLU A 160 17.16 -6.40 1.26
CA GLU A 160 17.35 -6.93 -0.09
C GLU A 160 17.10 -5.87 -1.19
N THR A 161 16.25 -4.88 -0.90
CA THR A 161 15.85 -3.86 -1.87
C THR A 161 16.55 -2.51 -1.67
N HIS A 162 17.04 -2.26 -0.46
CA HIS A 162 17.73 -1.03 -0.07
C HIS A 162 19.04 -1.41 0.63
N PRO A 163 20.13 -1.59 -0.14
CA PRO A 163 21.44 -1.85 0.41
C PRO A 163 21.80 -0.77 1.44
N VAL A 164 22.20 -1.19 2.63
CA VAL A 164 22.50 -0.27 3.73
C VAL A 164 23.88 0.32 3.51
N LYS A 165 23.93 1.64 3.35
CA LYS A 165 25.19 2.38 3.30
C LYS A 165 25.91 2.25 4.63
N VAL A 166 27.25 2.21 4.60
CA VAL A 166 28.10 2.08 5.79
C VAL A 166 27.74 3.09 6.88
N ASP A 167 27.48 4.35 6.51
CA ASP A 167 27.12 5.40 7.47
C ASP A 167 25.75 5.14 8.13
N ASP A 168 24.77 4.68 7.36
CA ASP A 168 23.45 4.31 7.88
C ASP A 168 23.56 3.08 8.80
N LEU A 169 24.39 2.09 8.44
CA LEU A 169 24.65 0.93 9.29
C LEU A 169 25.29 1.34 10.63
N ASN A 170 26.33 2.18 10.58
CA ASN A 170 27.00 2.68 11.78
C ASN A 170 26.03 3.46 12.69
N TYR A 171 25.15 4.26 12.10
CA TYR A 171 24.09 4.95 12.85
C TYR A 171 23.12 3.96 13.49
N LEU A 172 22.64 2.96 12.74
CA LEU A 172 21.70 1.97 13.25
C LEU A 172 22.30 1.14 14.39
N LEU A 173 23.53 0.65 14.23
CA LEU A 173 24.22 -0.14 15.25
C LEU A 173 24.65 0.68 16.46
N GLY A 174 25.19 1.88 16.25
CA GLY A 174 25.77 2.69 17.31
C GLY A 174 24.75 3.58 18.06
N THR A 175 23.68 4.00 17.39
CA THR A 175 22.71 4.97 17.94
C THR A 175 21.34 4.37 18.18
N CYS A 176 20.79 3.59 17.23
CA CYS A 176 19.43 3.06 17.35
C CYS A 176 19.37 1.79 18.19
N LEU A 177 20.20 0.80 17.86
CA LEU A 177 20.21 -0.52 18.47
C LEU A 177 20.39 -0.53 20.01
N PRO A 178 21.18 0.38 20.62
CA PRO A 178 21.27 0.47 22.08
C PRO A 178 19.94 0.82 22.78
N ASN A 179 19.00 1.43 22.05
CA ASN A 179 17.69 1.83 22.58
C ASN A 179 16.62 0.73 22.44
N ALA A 180 17.00 -0.49 22.05
CA ALA A 180 16.07 -1.62 21.99
C ALA A 180 15.44 -1.91 23.36
N GLU A 181 14.12 -2.04 23.42
CA GLU A 181 13.41 -2.36 24.67
C GLU A 181 13.60 -3.82 25.09
N HIS A 182 13.85 -4.70 24.11
CA HIS A 182 13.98 -6.14 24.31
C HIS A 182 15.32 -6.67 23.76
N GLY A 183 16.07 -7.38 24.60
CA GLY A 183 17.39 -7.91 24.24
C GLY A 183 17.36 -8.95 23.11
N GLU A 184 16.29 -9.73 23.00
CA GLU A 184 16.10 -10.71 21.91
C GLU A 184 15.93 -10.01 20.55
N VAL A 185 15.07 -8.98 20.50
CA VAL A 185 14.84 -8.14 19.32
C VAL A 185 16.13 -7.42 18.91
N LYS A 186 16.87 -6.88 19.88
CA LYS A 186 18.19 -6.29 19.64
C LYS A 186 19.11 -7.26 18.92
N THR A 187 19.25 -8.46 19.47
CA THR A 187 20.15 -9.50 18.92
C THR A 187 19.71 -9.93 17.52
N ALA A 188 18.41 -10.13 17.30
CA ALA A 188 17.85 -10.51 16.01
C ALA A 188 18.12 -9.45 14.93
N ILE A 189 17.86 -8.17 15.25
CA ILE A 189 18.08 -7.05 14.32
C ILE A 189 19.55 -6.88 14.01
N GLU A 190 20.44 -6.95 15.01
CA GLU A 190 21.89 -6.85 14.82
C GLU A 190 22.41 -7.92 13.86
N GLN A 191 22.00 -9.18 14.06
CA GLN A 191 22.38 -10.28 13.18
C GLN A 191 21.91 -10.07 11.75
N ILE A 192 20.68 -9.58 11.56
CA ILE A 192 20.11 -9.30 10.24
C ILE A 192 20.89 -8.18 9.54
N LEU A 193 21.18 -7.07 10.24
CA LEU A 193 21.93 -5.94 9.68
C LEU A 193 23.34 -6.37 9.27
N LEU A 194 24.06 -7.09 10.13
CA LEU A 194 25.43 -7.53 9.85
C LEU A 194 25.51 -8.54 8.71
N LYS A 195 24.57 -9.50 8.64
CA LYS A 195 24.52 -10.50 7.57
C LYS A 195 24.33 -9.88 6.19
N ASN A 196 23.54 -8.82 6.08
CA ASN A 196 23.26 -8.18 4.80
C ASN A 196 24.38 -7.22 4.35
N HIS A 197 25.26 -6.81 5.27
CA HIS A 197 26.41 -5.96 4.92
C HIS A 197 27.67 -6.75 4.53
N THR A 198 27.80 -8.01 4.95
CA THR A 198 28.97 -8.85 4.66
C THR A 198 28.88 -9.66 3.36
N ASN A 199 27.76 -9.57 2.64
CA ASN A 199 27.53 -10.26 1.36
C ASN A 199 27.81 -9.38 0.12
N GLU A 200 28.40 -8.19 0.30
CA GLU A 200 29.00 -7.35 -0.75
C GLU A 200 30.53 -7.51 -0.76
#